data_AF-A0A1H6DGI6-F1
#
_entry.id   AF-A0A1H6DGI6-F1
#
_cell.length_a   1.000
_cell.length_b   1.000
_cell.length_c   1.000
_cell.angle_alpha   90.00
_cell.angle_beta   90.00
_cell.angle_gamma   90.00
#
_symmetry.space_group_name_H-M   'P 1'
#
loop_
_entity.id
_entity.type
_entity.pdbx_description
1 polymer ?
#
loop_
_entity_poly.entity_id
_entity_poly.type
_entity_poly.pdbx_seq_one_letter_code
_entity_poly.pdbx_strand_id
1 'polypeptide(L)'
;MLPGMSVGGLAGHLARSVLQVEWFLDGQVVGTEPVSPVHYYARLVGTSVPGSALNVGVRARSEETAAAGPAAVAEQAEAAWRRLAARLDKEPTDRRVAILHRPGEEMLLDGYLRTRCVELAVHLDDLALSVGVRCSAPEATLAVAVDVLIAAARERHGDQAVMHALARRERDLDQALRVL
;
A
#
# COMPACT_ATOMS: atom_id res chain seq x y z
N MET A 1 15.06 -9.83 1.70
CA MET A 1 14.21 -10.47 0.68
C MET A 1 12.90 -10.91 1.29
N LEU A 2 11.78 -10.33 0.87
CA LEU A 2 10.45 -10.87 1.18
C LEU A 2 10.36 -12.30 0.60
N PRO A 3 9.97 -13.31 1.38
CA PRO A 3 9.85 -14.68 0.88
C PRO A 3 8.94 -14.76 -0.36
N GLY A 4 9.48 -15.30 -1.47
CA GLY A 4 8.73 -15.52 -2.69
C GLY A 4 8.72 -14.38 -3.71
N MET A 5 9.47 -13.29 -3.51
CA MET A 5 9.66 -12.24 -4.51
C MET A 5 11.14 -12.08 -4.89
N SER A 6 11.40 -11.86 -6.18
CA SER A 6 12.73 -11.44 -6.63
C SER A 6 12.98 -9.98 -6.25
N VAL A 7 14.25 -9.52 -6.29
CA VAL A 7 14.57 -8.09 -6.07
C VAL A 7 13.86 -7.24 -7.13
N GLY A 8 13.87 -7.70 -8.39
CA GLY A 8 13.17 -7.05 -9.49
C GLY A 8 11.67 -6.97 -9.24
N GLY A 9 11.04 -8.08 -8.84
CA GLY A 9 9.63 -8.12 -8.47
C GLY A 9 9.29 -7.17 -7.33
N LEU A 10 10.14 -7.06 -6.30
CA LEU A 10 9.92 -6.11 -5.21
C LEU A 10 10.05 -4.65 -5.67
N ALA A 11 11.05 -4.34 -6.51
CA ALA A 11 11.16 -3.03 -7.16
C ALA A 11 9.93 -2.72 -8.05
N GLY A 12 9.44 -3.70 -8.81
CA GLY A 12 8.21 -3.59 -9.59
C GLY A 12 6.99 -3.33 -8.72
N HIS A 13 6.85 -4.04 -7.59
CA HIS A 13 5.78 -3.82 -6.61
C HIS A 13 5.81 -2.41 -6.04
N LEU A 14 6.98 -1.95 -5.57
CA LEU A 14 7.16 -0.62 -5.02
C LEU A 14 6.86 0.47 -6.07
N ALA A 15 7.34 0.31 -7.31
CA ALA A 15 7.08 1.25 -8.39
C ALA A 15 5.58 1.39 -8.69
N ARG A 16 4.83 0.28 -8.63
CA ARG A 16 3.37 0.28 -8.84
C ARG A 16 2.61 1.14 -7.82
N SER A 17 3.16 1.40 -6.64
CA SER A 17 2.60 2.36 -5.67
C SER A 17 2.53 3.78 -6.22
N VAL A 18 3.42 4.13 -7.17
CA VAL A 18 3.42 5.42 -7.87
C VAL A 18 2.67 5.31 -9.20
N LEU A 19 3.01 4.30 -10.02
CA LEU A 19 2.48 4.15 -11.38
C LEU A 19 0.95 4.04 -11.43
N GLN A 20 0.34 3.37 -10.44
CA GLN A 20 -1.12 3.16 -10.45
C GLN A 20 -1.91 4.42 -10.12
N VAL A 21 -1.30 5.45 -9.51
CA VAL A 21 -2.06 6.62 -9.05
C VAL A 21 -2.72 7.36 -10.22
N GLU A 22 -1.97 7.61 -11.30
CA GLU A 22 -2.54 8.22 -12.50
C GLU A 22 -3.59 7.33 -13.15
N TRP A 23 -3.33 6.02 -13.23
CA TRP A 23 -4.28 5.05 -13.79
C TRP A 23 -5.64 5.07 -13.09
N PHE A 24 -5.64 5.16 -11.76
CA PHE A 24 -6.87 5.29 -10.97
C PHE A 24 -7.51 6.68 -11.08
N LEU A 25 -6.70 7.74 -11.16
CA LEU A 25 -7.21 9.10 -11.40
C LEU A 25 -7.86 9.26 -12.77
N ASP A 26 -7.45 8.48 -13.77
CA ASP A 26 -8.06 8.48 -15.12
C ASP A 26 -9.21 7.48 -15.24
N GLY A 27 -9.40 6.64 -14.21
CA GLY A 27 -10.46 5.65 -14.15
C GLY A 27 -11.85 6.25 -13.92
N GLN A 28 -12.86 5.50 -14.34
CA GLN A 28 -14.26 5.82 -14.03
C GLN A 28 -14.59 5.46 -12.58
N VAL A 29 -15.45 6.29 -12.00
CA VAL A 29 -15.98 6.23 -10.64
C VAL A 29 -17.47 5.93 -10.79
N VAL A 30 -17.94 4.81 -10.23
CA VAL A 30 -19.30 4.23 -10.40
C VAL A 30 -19.99 3.85 -9.08
N GLY A 31 -19.32 4.01 -7.95
CA GLY A 31 -19.81 3.71 -6.60
C GLY A 31 -20.49 4.91 -5.94
N THR A 32 -21.09 4.65 -4.77
CA THR A 32 -21.92 5.64 -4.07
C THR A 32 -21.17 6.30 -2.90
N GLU A 33 -20.69 5.50 -1.96
CA GLU A 33 -20.04 5.97 -0.73
C GLU A 33 -18.56 5.54 -0.69
N PRO A 34 -17.61 6.49 -0.55
CA PRO A 34 -16.21 6.15 -0.44
C PRO A 34 -15.89 5.40 0.86
N VAL A 35 -15.20 4.26 0.76
CA VAL A 35 -14.62 3.60 1.92
C VAL A 35 -13.36 4.33 2.38
N SER A 36 -13.07 4.29 3.68
CA SER A 36 -11.85 4.87 4.23
C SER A 36 -10.63 3.95 3.99
N PRO A 37 -9.39 4.48 3.97
CA PRO A 37 -8.19 3.64 3.92
C PRO A 37 -8.06 2.73 5.16
N VAL A 38 -8.62 3.14 6.29
CA VAL A 38 -8.69 2.35 7.53
C VAL A 38 -9.54 1.11 7.30
N HIS A 39 -10.77 1.30 6.84
CA HIS A 39 -11.71 0.21 6.53
C HIS A 39 -11.16 -0.72 5.44
N TYR A 40 -10.50 -0.13 4.45
CA TYR A 40 -9.83 -0.86 3.39
C TYR A 40 -8.81 -1.87 3.94
N TYR A 41 -7.87 -1.43 4.79
CA TYR A 41 -6.88 -2.31 5.39
C TYR A 41 -7.50 -3.23 6.45
N ALA A 42 -8.46 -2.77 7.24
CA ALA A 42 -9.15 -3.59 8.24
C ALA A 42 -9.79 -4.85 7.63
N ARG A 43 -10.38 -4.73 6.43
CA ARG A 43 -10.99 -5.84 5.67
C ARG A 43 -10.02 -6.62 4.78
N LEU A 44 -8.76 -6.22 4.68
CA LEU A 44 -7.78 -6.91 3.84
C LEU A 44 -7.42 -8.27 4.48
N VAL A 45 -7.65 -9.35 3.74
CA VAL A 45 -7.40 -10.72 4.20
C VAL A 45 -6.48 -11.48 3.25
N GLY A 46 -5.82 -12.53 3.75
CA GLY A 46 -4.98 -13.41 2.95
C GLY A 46 -3.57 -12.87 2.66
N THR A 47 -3.19 -11.72 3.23
CA THR A 47 -1.84 -11.14 3.10
C THR A 47 -0.78 -12.02 3.78
N SER A 48 -1.13 -12.69 4.87
CA SER A 48 -0.25 -13.61 5.60
C SER A 48 -0.12 -15.01 4.97
N VAL A 49 -0.91 -15.32 3.94
CA VAL A 49 -0.94 -16.65 3.30
C VAL A 49 -0.23 -16.57 1.95
N PRO A 50 0.99 -17.11 1.77
CA PRO A 50 1.77 -16.92 0.55
C PRO A 50 1.07 -17.38 -0.74
N GLY A 51 0.24 -18.42 -0.64
CA GLY A 51 -0.54 -19.00 -1.75
C GLY A 51 -1.93 -18.37 -1.97
N SER A 52 -2.30 -17.33 -1.22
CA SER A 52 -3.59 -16.65 -1.45
C SER A 52 -3.67 -16.04 -2.85
N ALA A 53 -4.87 -15.97 -3.42
CA ALA A 53 -5.08 -15.33 -4.73
C ALA A 53 -4.58 -13.88 -4.75
N LEU A 54 -4.70 -13.17 -3.62
CA LEU A 54 -4.14 -11.82 -3.44
C LEU A 54 -2.62 -11.82 -3.64
N ASN A 55 -1.89 -12.63 -2.87
CA ASN A 55 -0.43 -12.66 -2.92
C ASN A 55 0.10 -13.18 -4.26
N VAL A 56 -0.54 -14.19 -4.85
CA VAL A 56 -0.20 -14.67 -6.20
C VAL A 56 -0.38 -13.56 -7.23
N GLY A 57 -1.51 -12.85 -7.22
CA GLY A 57 -1.79 -11.77 -8.15
C GLY A 57 -0.89 -10.54 -7.96
N VAL A 58 -0.51 -10.21 -6.73
CA VAL A 58 0.49 -9.17 -6.45
C VAL A 58 1.82 -9.57 -7.09
N ARG A 59 2.36 -10.75 -6.77
CA ARG A 59 3.64 -11.21 -7.34
C ARG A 59 3.65 -11.21 -8.86
N ALA A 60 2.61 -11.75 -9.50
CA ALA A 60 2.54 -11.81 -10.96
C ALA A 60 2.63 -10.42 -11.62
N ARG A 61 1.83 -9.45 -11.15
CA ARG A 61 1.84 -8.07 -11.68
C ARG A 61 3.12 -7.30 -11.36
N SER A 62 3.74 -7.64 -10.23
CA SER A 62 5.02 -7.06 -9.83
C SER A 62 6.16 -7.56 -10.71
N GLU A 63 6.18 -8.86 -11.04
CA GLU A 63 7.15 -9.44 -12.01
C GLU A 63 6.89 -8.94 -13.44
N GLU A 64 5.63 -8.77 -13.86
CA GLU A 64 5.28 -8.14 -15.14
C GLU A 64 5.87 -6.72 -15.25
N THR A 65 5.77 -5.94 -14.18
CA THR A 65 6.38 -4.59 -14.13
C THR A 65 7.91 -4.68 -14.15
N ALA A 66 8.47 -5.63 -13.39
CA ALA A 66 9.91 -5.85 -13.31
C ALA A 66 10.55 -6.30 -14.63
N ALA A 67 9.78 -6.94 -15.52
CA ALA A 67 10.26 -7.42 -16.82
C ALA A 67 10.80 -6.30 -17.74
N ALA A 68 10.41 -5.05 -17.50
CA ALA A 68 10.98 -3.89 -18.19
C ALA A 68 12.46 -3.64 -17.84
N GLY A 69 12.96 -4.24 -16.76
CA GLY A 69 14.32 -4.07 -16.27
C GLY A 69 14.46 -2.89 -15.29
N PRO A 70 15.48 -2.92 -14.43
CA PRO A 70 15.59 -2.01 -13.28
C PRO A 70 15.67 -0.52 -13.69
N ALA A 71 16.42 -0.20 -14.74
CA ALA A 71 16.55 1.18 -15.22
C ALA A 71 15.21 1.73 -15.73
N ALA A 72 14.49 0.94 -16.54
CA ALA A 72 13.19 1.35 -17.07
C ALA A 72 12.14 1.50 -15.97
N VAL A 73 12.12 0.58 -14.98
CA VAL A 73 11.21 0.68 -13.83
C VAL A 73 11.48 1.96 -13.03
N ALA A 74 12.75 2.29 -12.76
CA ALA A 74 13.13 3.50 -12.05
C ALA A 74 12.72 4.77 -12.85
N GLU A 75 13.00 4.80 -14.15
CA GLU A 75 12.62 5.91 -15.03
C GLU A 75 11.10 6.12 -15.08
N GLN A 76 10.33 5.03 -15.21
CA GLN A 76 8.87 5.09 -15.22
C GLN A 76 8.31 5.62 -13.89
N ALA A 77 8.85 5.15 -12.77
CA ALA A 77 8.44 5.59 -11.44
C ALA A 77 8.76 7.08 -11.24
N GLU A 78 9.96 7.53 -11.64
CA GLU A 78 10.35 8.94 -11.57
C GLU A 78 9.48 9.82 -12.46
N ALA A 79 9.21 9.39 -13.70
CA ALA A 79 8.35 10.13 -14.63
C ALA A 79 6.92 10.25 -14.10
N ALA A 80 6.36 9.17 -13.54
CA ALA A 80 5.05 9.19 -12.90
C ALA A 80 5.01 10.11 -11.68
N TRP A 81 6.04 10.06 -10.83
CA TRP A 81 6.15 10.98 -9.68
C TRP A 81 6.13 12.44 -10.12
N ARG A 82 6.92 12.83 -11.14
CA ARG A 82 6.94 14.20 -11.66
C ARG A 82 5.59 14.66 -12.18
N ARG A 83 4.85 13.80 -12.89
CA ARG A 83 3.50 14.12 -13.38
C ARG A 83 2.51 14.26 -12.23
N LEU A 84 2.55 13.34 -11.26
CA LEU A 84 1.70 13.38 -10.07
C LEU A 84 1.93 14.64 -9.24
N ALA A 85 3.19 15.03 -9.03
CA ALA A 85 3.53 16.26 -8.32
C ALA A 85 2.91 17.51 -8.97
N ALA A 86 2.74 17.52 -10.31
CA ALA A 86 2.10 18.63 -11.02
C ALA A 86 0.57 18.51 -11.13
N ARG A 87 0.00 17.33 -10.84
CA ARG A 87 -1.43 17.01 -11.02
C ARG A 87 -2.20 17.08 -9.72
N LEU A 88 -1.67 16.50 -8.63
CA LEU A 88 -2.42 16.28 -7.39
C LEU A 88 -3.00 17.57 -6.80
N ASP A 89 -2.26 18.68 -6.82
CA ASP A 89 -2.73 19.98 -6.32
C ASP A 89 -3.90 20.59 -7.11
N LYS A 90 -4.21 20.02 -8.29
CA LYS A 90 -5.31 20.46 -9.16
C LYS A 90 -6.54 19.58 -9.06
N GLU A 91 -6.44 18.42 -8.41
CA GLU A 91 -7.57 17.53 -8.21
C GLU A 91 -8.49 18.12 -7.13
N PRO A 92 -9.82 18.02 -7.28
CA PRO A 92 -10.74 18.52 -6.28
C PRO A 92 -10.67 17.68 -4.99
N THR A 93 -10.98 18.28 -3.85
CA THR A 93 -10.89 17.62 -2.52
C THR A 93 -11.83 16.42 -2.38
N ASP A 94 -12.89 16.36 -3.17
CA ASP A 94 -13.85 15.26 -3.23
C ASP A 94 -13.55 14.27 -4.37
N ARG A 95 -12.38 14.36 -5.01
CA ARG A 95 -11.96 13.42 -6.07
C ARG A 95 -11.98 12.00 -5.51
N ARG A 96 -12.58 11.08 -6.29
CA ARG A 96 -12.69 9.66 -5.96
C ARG A 96 -11.90 8.82 -6.95
N VAL A 97 -11.51 7.64 -6.50
CA VAL A 97 -10.87 6.59 -7.29
C VAL A 97 -11.50 5.23 -6.98
N ALA A 98 -11.57 4.36 -7.98
CA ALA A 98 -12.07 3.00 -7.81
C ALA A 98 -11.10 2.11 -7.03
N ILE A 99 -11.59 1.04 -6.41
CA ILE A 99 -10.76 0.00 -5.77
C ILE A 99 -10.76 -1.25 -6.65
N LEU A 100 -9.66 -1.48 -7.38
CA LEU A 100 -9.62 -2.48 -8.46
C LEU A 100 -10.02 -3.91 -8.06
N HIS A 101 -9.61 -4.38 -6.88
CA HIS A 101 -9.94 -5.74 -6.43
C HIS A 101 -11.29 -5.83 -5.69
N ARG A 102 -12.06 -4.74 -5.64
CA ARG A 102 -13.41 -4.66 -5.07
C ARG A 102 -14.31 -3.84 -6.00
N PRO A 103 -14.75 -4.42 -7.12
CA PRO A 103 -15.62 -3.73 -8.06
C PRO A 103 -16.83 -3.11 -7.36
N GLY A 104 -17.08 -1.82 -7.61
CA GLY A 104 -18.16 -1.05 -6.98
C GLY A 104 -17.78 -0.32 -5.70
N GLU A 105 -16.62 -0.61 -5.08
CA GLU A 105 -16.07 0.20 -3.98
C GLU A 105 -15.16 1.32 -4.51
N GLU A 106 -15.17 2.45 -3.80
CA GLU A 106 -14.40 3.65 -4.12
C GLU A 106 -13.73 4.21 -2.89
N MET A 107 -12.74 5.08 -3.09
CA MET A 107 -12.08 5.81 -2.02
C MET A 107 -11.89 7.26 -2.44
N LEU A 108 -11.90 8.20 -1.50
CA LEU A 108 -11.39 9.54 -1.76
C LEU A 108 -9.92 9.46 -2.18
N LEU A 109 -9.49 10.32 -3.09
CA LEU A 109 -8.10 10.38 -3.54
C LEU A 109 -7.13 10.50 -2.36
N ASP A 110 -7.43 11.37 -1.39
CA ASP A 110 -6.65 11.51 -0.16
C ASP A 110 -6.53 10.19 0.61
N GLY A 111 -7.64 9.45 0.73
CA GLY A 111 -7.65 8.13 1.34
C GLY A 111 -6.74 7.17 0.57
N TYR A 112 -6.85 7.16 -0.76
CA TYR A 112 -6.05 6.29 -1.61
C TYR A 112 -4.56 6.62 -1.52
N LEU A 113 -4.18 7.91 -1.50
CA LEU A 113 -2.80 8.35 -1.31
C LEU A 113 -2.24 7.96 0.06
N ARG A 114 -3.08 7.90 1.11
CA ARG A 114 -2.66 7.33 2.40
C ARG A 114 -2.34 5.84 2.30
N THR A 115 -3.06 5.07 1.47
CA THR A 115 -2.66 3.68 1.19
C THR A 115 -1.30 3.63 0.47
N ARG A 116 -1.03 4.56 -0.44
CA ARG A 116 0.29 4.63 -1.10
C ARG A 116 1.40 4.95 -0.11
N CYS A 117 1.15 5.80 0.88
CA CYS A 117 2.10 6.06 1.97
C CYS A 117 2.43 4.78 2.76
N VAL A 118 1.44 3.93 3.06
CA VAL A 118 1.66 2.62 3.70
C VAL A 118 2.54 1.74 2.83
N GLU A 119 2.19 1.55 1.54
CA GLU A 119 2.96 0.69 0.63
C GLU A 119 4.41 1.19 0.46
N LEU A 120 4.61 2.50 0.30
CA LEU A 120 5.94 3.10 0.18
C LEU A 120 6.75 2.94 1.48
N ALA A 121 6.14 3.17 2.64
CA ALA A 121 6.80 3.05 3.93
C ALA A 121 7.31 1.61 4.20
N VAL A 122 6.47 0.61 3.92
CA VAL A 122 6.81 -0.79 4.15
C VAL A 122 7.81 -1.28 3.11
N HIS A 123 7.52 -1.09 1.83
CA HIS A 123 8.26 -1.79 0.78
C HIS A 123 9.54 -1.08 0.33
N LEU A 124 9.71 0.20 0.68
CA LEU A 124 11.02 0.86 0.50
C LEU A 124 12.07 0.23 1.42
N ASP A 125 11.73 -0.04 2.68
CA ASP A 125 12.62 -0.73 3.62
C ASP A 125 12.90 -2.16 3.17
N ASP A 126 11.85 -2.90 2.75
CA ASP A 126 12.01 -4.25 2.20
C ASP A 126 13.00 -4.29 1.02
N LEU A 127 12.90 -3.32 0.10
CA LEU A 127 13.78 -3.24 -1.07
C LEU A 127 15.20 -2.85 -0.66
N ALA A 128 15.35 -1.87 0.23
CA ALA A 128 16.63 -1.41 0.72
C ALA A 128 17.43 -2.55 1.39
N LEU A 129 16.76 -3.29 2.29
CA LEU A 129 17.32 -4.49 2.94
C LEU A 129 17.69 -5.57 1.92
N SER A 130 16.91 -5.70 0.85
CA SER A 130 17.12 -6.71 -0.20
C SER A 130 18.35 -6.45 -1.07
N VAL A 131 18.82 -5.20 -1.15
CA VAL A 131 20.03 -4.81 -1.91
C VAL A 131 21.17 -4.32 -1.01
N GLY A 132 21.04 -4.44 0.32
CA GLY A 132 22.09 -4.11 1.28
C GLY A 132 22.34 -2.61 1.45
N VAL A 133 21.36 -1.76 1.15
CA VAL A 133 21.46 -0.30 1.34
C VAL A 133 20.59 0.15 2.52
N ARG A 134 20.91 1.31 3.08
CA ARG A 134 20.05 1.97 4.07
C ARG A 134 19.22 3.03 3.38
N CYS A 135 17.91 2.85 3.39
CA CYS A 135 16.95 3.85 2.93
C CYS A 135 15.73 3.77 3.84
N SER A 136 15.21 4.92 4.25
CA SER A 136 14.01 5.00 5.07
C SER A 136 13.03 5.97 4.41
N ALA A 137 11.74 5.68 4.53
CA ALA A 137 10.71 6.63 4.12
C ALA A 137 10.79 7.92 4.95
N PRO A 138 10.33 9.07 4.41
CA PRO A 138 10.22 10.30 5.17
C PRO A 138 9.37 10.14 6.44
N GLU A 139 9.70 10.87 7.51
CA GLU A 139 8.98 10.80 8.80
C GLU A 139 7.47 11.04 8.64
N ALA A 140 7.08 12.02 7.82
CA ALA A 140 5.67 12.30 7.54
C ALA A 140 4.96 11.11 6.87
N THR A 141 5.64 10.38 5.98
CA THR A 141 5.10 9.17 5.34
C THR A 141 4.96 8.04 6.36
N LEU A 142 5.94 7.86 7.24
CA LEU A 142 5.89 6.87 8.32
C LEU A 142 4.74 7.16 9.29
N ALA A 143 4.55 8.41 9.70
CA ALA A 143 3.46 8.82 10.58
C ALA A 143 2.09 8.45 9.96
N VAL A 144 1.86 8.79 8.69
CA VAL A 144 0.63 8.42 7.98
C VAL A 144 0.45 6.91 7.91
N ALA A 145 1.52 6.16 7.62
CA ALA A 145 1.44 4.71 7.53
C ALA A 145 1.09 4.07 8.87
N VAL A 146 1.74 4.51 9.95
CA VAL A 146 1.49 4.04 11.32
C VAL A 146 0.06 4.36 11.75
N ASP A 147 -0.42 5.59 11.52
CA ASP A 147 -1.78 6.00 11.87
C ASP A 147 -2.83 5.12 11.17
N VAL A 148 -2.66 4.88 9.86
CA VAL A 148 -3.58 4.04 9.08
C VAL A 148 -3.56 2.59 9.58
N LEU A 149 -2.38 2.01 9.81
CA LEU A 149 -2.25 0.62 10.26
C LEU A 149 -2.77 0.43 11.69
N ILE A 150 -2.48 1.33 12.63
CA ILE A 150 -3.04 1.28 13.98
C ILE A 150 -4.57 1.40 13.93
N ALA A 151 -5.11 2.34 13.17
CA ALA A 151 -6.55 2.49 13.04
C ALA A 151 -7.20 1.24 12.42
N ALA A 152 -6.56 0.64 11.41
CA ALA A 152 -7.06 -0.58 10.77
C ALA A 152 -7.02 -1.79 11.74
N ALA A 153 -5.97 -1.89 12.56
CA ALA A 153 -5.87 -2.88 13.62
C ALA A 153 -7.00 -2.72 14.65
N ARG A 154 -7.29 -1.48 15.07
CA ARG A 154 -8.38 -1.18 16.01
C ARG A 154 -9.74 -1.57 15.43
N GLU A 155 -9.99 -1.27 14.16
CA GLU A 155 -11.24 -1.67 13.50
C GLU A 155 -11.36 -3.19 13.35
N ARG A 156 -10.26 -3.88 13.01
CA ARG A 156 -10.25 -5.34 12.79
C ARG A 156 -10.32 -6.16 14.09
N HIS A 157 -9.62 -5.73 15.14
CA HIS A 157 -9.40 -6.53 16.35
C HIS A 157 -9.98 -5.90 17.63
N GLY A 158 -10.40 -4.63 17.58
CA GLY A 158 -10.88 -3.89 18.73
C GLY A 158 -9.77 -3.25 19.59
N ASP A 159 -10.11 -2.17 20.29
CA ASP A 159 -9.16 -1.35 21.05
C ASP A 159 -8.44 -2.13 22.15
N GLN A 160 -9.11 -3.06 22.83
CA GLN A 160 -8.50 -3.84 23.91
C GLN A 160 -7.37 -4.75 23.39
N ALA A 161 -7.56 -5.40 22.25
CA ALA A 161 -6.56 -6.27 21.64
C ALA A 161 -5.34 -5.47 21.19
N VAL A 162 -5.56 -4.32 20.56
CA VAL A 162 -4.48 -3.39 20.16
C VAL A 162 -3.72 -2.86 21.38
N MET A 163 -4.43 -2.46 22.44
CA MET A 163 -3.80 -2.02 23.68
C MET A 163 -2.95 -3.11 24.34
N HIS A 164 -3.42 -4.36 24.34
CA HIS A 164 -2.61 -5.49 24.79
C HIS A 164 -1.36 -5.65 23.93
N ALA A 165 -1.49 -5.65 22.60
CA ALA A 165 -0.35 -5.83 21.70
C ALA A 165 0.71 -4.71 21.83
N LEU A 166 0.28 -3.46 22.07
CA LEU A 166 1.19 -2.33 22.29
C LEU A 166 1.90 -2.36 23.64
N ALA A 167 1.18 -2.70 24.73
CA ALA A 167 1.71 -2.56 26.10
C ALA A 167 2.23 -3.87 26.72
N ARG A 168 1.73 -5.02 26.26
CA ARG A 168 1.95 -6.36 26.83
C ARG A 168 1.96 -7.39 25.70
N ARG A 169 3.03 -7.42 24.90
CA ARG A 169 3.14 -8.29 23.72
C ARG A 169 2.95 -9.78 24.04
N GLU A 170 3.23 -10.20 25.27
CA GLU A 170 2.92 -11.54 25.79
C GLU A 170 1.41 -11.87 25.89
N ARG A 171 0.53 -10.86 25.75
CA ARG A 171 -0.93 -10.97 25.71
C ARG A 171 -1.50 -10.75 24.30
N ASP A 172 -0.65 -10.59 23.29
CA ASP A 172 -1.05 -10.44 21.89
C ASP A 172 -1.38 -11.80 21.27
N LEU A 173 -2.49 -12.39 21.70
CA LEU A 173 -2.91 -13.72 21.26
C LEU A 173 -3.37 -13.73 19.79
N ASP A 174 -3.89 -12.60 19.32
CA ASP A 174 -4.49 -12.45 17.99
C ASP A 174 -3.54 -11.84 16.94
N GLN A 175 -2.30 -11.51 17.34
CA GLN A 175 -1.38 -10.71 16.52
C GLN A 175 -2.02 -9.40 16.04
N ALA A 176 -2.66 -8.65 16.95
CA ALA A 176 -3.55 -7.55 16.63
C ALA A 176 -2.90 -6.41 15.84
N LEU A 177 -1.57 -6.25 15.94
CA LEU A 177 -0.81 -5.25 15.17
C LEU A 177 -0.36 -5.75 13.79
N ARG A 178 -0.62 -7.01 13.44
CA ARG A 178 -0.28 -7.60 12.14
C ARG A 178 -1.41 -7.37 11.13
N VAL A 179 -1.46 -6.15 10.59
CA VAL A 179 -2.46 -5.74 9.61
C VAL A 179 -2.14 -6.25 8.20
N LEU A 180 -0.85 -6.25 7.84
CA LEU A 180 -0.29 -6.74 6.58
C LEU A 180 0.38 -8.12 6.75
#